data_AF-A0A1Y5DBA7-F1
#
_entry.id   AF-A0A1Y5DBA7-F1
#
_cell.length_a   1.000
_cell.length_b   1.000
_cell.length_c   1.000
_cell.angle_alpha   90.00
_cell.angle_beta   90.00
_cell.angle_gamma   90.00
#
_symmetry.space_group_name_H-M   'P 1'
#
loop_
_entity.id
_entity.type
_entity.pdbx_description
1 polymer ?
#
loop_
_entity_poly.entity_id
_entity_poly.type
_entity_poly.pdbx_seq_one_letter_code
_entity_poly.pdbx_strand_id
1 'polypeptide(L)'
;MTRFLLFKVSILAFLFGGLASCLLQPTKKESASSCAQTSQEQAVPKFLSQTCLYDDVQRFRISKQVHRFTPNYQLWSDGALKSRWIYLPKGKKINSDDPDRWVFPVGTQFFKEFRKTISIAPGIEREIKVETRHLMKVKEGEGIDAWSLVAYAWQEDQQDARLMTKGAQHVLGTNHNIPSQEDCETCHKGNIDIILGFDAIQLSDVQGKYAFGHGPKRSSGEWTLKTLLDDRVLTNPMSQPVLPGNPMEQKVLGYLHANCGNCHNPLGHAAEQEAEHLKLRHELEFDTLLKTHVYQTAVNQTTQNFTIAPYIVMGAKHEEMALYNSALFVRMNSVDEEYRMPMLARETVDYAALQLMHNWLLTLDTPQDYDFGFDKRKMEKNKVKATVNLPALKFNNAKGLQVNVEFATEQDVPPVMILYWSQDTGLQKNSVMDHVEGDFTEKLIVGNKGSTMSLRNSDDVGHTIYVKDKRKNVKWQLSYMPPGSVFEKDLFWDEDIFVEMRCRLHLYMSAWVGSITSRFHKIVEFKEGQRQLQVVMTDFPENFTQLKIWMPKINPIDMAILPGEQQEFVLKTANKTRGTLAIKRMPQ
;
A
#
# COMPACT_ATOMS: atom_id res chain seq x y z
N MET A 1 -95.39 19.07 6.32
CA MET A 1 -95.97 20.42 6.15
C MET A 1 -94.82 21.42 6.11
N THR A 2 -94.73 22.23 5.05
CA THR A 2 -94.19 23.62 5.02
C THR A 2 -92.76 23.87 5.57
N ARG A 3 -91.76 24.12 4.72
CA ARG A 3 -91.41 25.38 4.00
C ARG A 3 -90.30 26.20 4.71
N PHE A 4 -89.30 26.57 3.90
CA PHE A 4 -88.53 27.84 3.89
C PHE A 4 -87.52 28.15 5.01
N LEU A 5 -86.43 28.92 4.84
CA LEU A 5 -85.96 29.92 3.84
C LEU A 5 -84.42 30.06 4.12
N LEU A 6 -83.47 30.27 3.19
CA LEU A 6 -83.08 31.57 2.60
C LEU A 6 -81.82 31.37 1.73
N PHE A 7 -81.87 31.91 0.52
CA PHE A 7 -80.81 31.98 -0.48
C PHE A 7 -80.61 33.45 -0.83
N LYS A 8 -79.38 33.98 -0.81
CA LYS A 8 -78.97 35.20 -1.54
C LYS A 8 -77.44 35.20 -1.75
N VAL A 9 -77.01 35.15 -3.03
CA VAL A 9 -76.27 36.23 -3.76
C VAL A 9 -74.74 36.08 -3.59
N SER A 10 -73.85 36.23 -4.57
CA SER A 10 -73.85 36.35 -6.04
C SER A 10 -72.36 36.53 -6.46
N ILE A 11 -72.06 36.36 -7.75
CA ILE A 11 -70.91 36.96 -8.50
C ILE A 11 -69.52 36.30 -8.40
N LEU A 12 -68.85 36.24 -9.58
CA LEU A 12 -67.46 35.83 -9.90
C LEU A 12 -67.21 34.30 -9.86
N ALA A 13 -66.74 33.59 -10.89
CA ALA A 13 -65.96 33.98 -12.05
C ALA A 13 -66.18 32.99 -13.23
N PHE A 14 -66.77 33.50 -14.31
CA PHE A 14 -66.60 33.00 -15.67
C PHE A 14 -65.21 33.45 -16.14
N LEU A 15 -64.15 32.68 -15.88
CA LEU A 15 -62.80 32.94 -16.43
C LEU A 15 -61.79 31.77 -16.33
N PHE A 16 -62.26 30.51 -16.24
CA PHE A 16 -61.39 29.33 -16.20
C PHE A 16 -61.83 28.22 -17.16
N GLY A 17 -62.14 28.58 -18.41
CA GLY A 17 -62.59 27.64 -19.45
C GLY A 17 -61.70 27.54 -20.70
N GLY A 18 -60.51 28.14 -20.72
CA GLY A 18 -59.77 28.35 -21.98
C GLY A 18 -58.25 28.27 -21.94
N LEU A 19 -57.61 27.70 -20.91
CA LEU A 19 -56.14 27.64 -20.80
C LEU A 19 -55.59 26.28 -20.34
N ALA A 20 -56.25 25.18 -20.68
CA ALA A 20 -55.79 23.82 -20.37
C ALA A 20 -55.55 22.95 -21.62
N SER A 21 -55.08 23.54 -22.72
CA SER A 21 -54.75 22.78 -23.95
C SER A 21 -53.46 23.24 -24.66
N CYS A 22 -52.54 23.86 -23.92
CA CYS A 22 -51.21 24.21 -24.43
C CYS A 22 -50.18 24.03 -23.31
N LEU A 23 -49.93 22.80 -22.85
CA LEU A 23 -48.76 22.44 -22.04
C LEU A 23 -48.50 20.91 -21.97
N LEU A 24 -48.88 20.20 -23.04
CA LEU A 24 -48.38 18.86 -23.32
C LEU A 24 -47.81 18.87 -24.74
N GLN A 25 -46.72 19.62 -24.93
CA GLN A 25 -45.81 19.26 -26.00
C GLN A 25 -45.15 17.96 -25.56
N PRO A 26 -45.30 16.84 -26.30
CA PRO A 26 -44.45 15.69 -26.06
C PRO A 26 -43.02 16.20 -26.20
N THR A 27 -42.20 16.00 -25.16
CA THR A 27 -40.76 16.18 -25.27
C THR A 27 -40.34 15.41 -26.52
N LYS A 28 -39.86 16.13 -27.54
CA LYS A 28 -39.30 15.50 -28.73
C LYS A 28 -38.31 14.48 -28.21
N LYS A 29 -38.55 13.20 -28.48
CA LYS A 29 -37.51 12.17 -28.40
C LYS A 29 -36.41 12.68 -29.32
N GLU A 30 -35.40 13.33 -28.77
CA GLU A 30 -34.15 13.55 -29.49
C GLU A 30 -33.67 12.14 -29.86
N SER A 31 -33.71 11.84 -31.16
CA SER A 31 -33.19 10.57 -31.66
C SER A 31 -31.71 10.52 -31.33
N ALA A 32 -31.24 9.42 -30.73
CA ALA A 32 -29.83 9.20 -30.46
C ALA A 32 -28.99 9.54 -31.70
N SER A 33 -27.94 10.35 -31.52
CA SER A 33 -27.05 10.76 -32.60
C SER A 33 -26.21 9.57 -33.08
N SER A 34 -25.98 9.45 -34.39
CA SER A 34 -25.02 8.45 -34.87
C SER A 34 -23.59 8.85 -34.49
N CYS A 35 -22.68 7.89 -34.30
CA CYS A 35 -21.31 8.25 -33.92
C CYS A 35 -20.60 9.13 -34.96
N ALA A 36 -20.93 8.95 -36.25
CA ALA A 36 -20.45 9.83 -37.30
C ALA A 36 -20.97 11.28 -37.14
N GLN A 37 -22.24 11.46 -36.74
CA GLN A 37 -22.78 12.80 -36.45
C GLN A 37 -22.15 13.40 -35.19
N THR A 38 -22.05 12.64 -34.09
CA THR A 38 -21.40 13.11 -32.87
C THR A 38 -19.97 13.60 -33.14
N SER A 39 -19.25 12.95 -34.05
CA SER A 39 -17.89 13.36 -34.43
C SER A 39 -17.80 14.69 -35.19
N GLN A 40 -18.91 15.19 -35.73
CA GLN A 40 -18.98 16.48 -36.43
C GLN A 40 -19.53 17.61 -35.55
N GLU A 41 -20.05 17.28 -34.36
CA GLU A 41 -20.57 18.28 -33.44
C GLU A 41 -19.42 19.07 -32.80
N GLN A 42 -19.54 20.40 -32.82
CA GLN A 42 -18.54 21.30 -32.22
C GLN A 42 -18.68 21.42 -30.70
N ALA A 43 -19.86 21.11 -30.16
CA ALA A 43 -20.15 21.23 -28.74
C ALA A 43 -20.28 19.85 -28.10
N VAL A 44 -19.69 19.68 -26.91
CA VAL A 44 -19.88 18.46 -26.13
C VAL A 44 -21.34 18.36 -25.68
N PRO A 45 -22.03 17.22 -25.91
CA PRO A 45 -23.41 17.05 -25.50
C PRO A 45 -23.59 17.19 -23.97
N LYS A 46 -24.69 17.82 -23.54
CA LYS A 46 -24.97 18.06 -22.11
C LYS A 46 -25.34 16.78 -21.37
N PHE A 47 -25.96 15.83 -22.06
CA PHE A 47 -26.39 14.55 -21.53
C PHE A 47 -25.77 13.38 -22.29
N LEU A 48 -25.53 12.28 -21.59
CA LEU A 48 -24.96 11.07 -22.18
C LEU A 48 -25.88 10.46 -23.24
N SER A 49 -27.20 10.56 -23.04
CA SER A 49 -28.21 10.14 -24.02
C SER A 49 -28.13 10.84 -25.38
N GLN A 50 -27.50 12.01 -25.44
CA GLN A 50 -27.29 12.79 -26.67
C GLN A 50 -26.01 12.35 -27.43
N THR A 51 -25.17 11.54 -26.80
CA THR A 51 -24.02 10.88 -27.45
C THR A 51 -24.48 9.65 -28.24
N CYS A 52 -23.55 9.05 -29.00
CA CYS A 52 -23.85 7.83 -29.75
C CYS A 52 -23.72 6.52 -28.95
N LEU A 53 -23.45 6.55 -27.64
CA LEU A 53 -23.23 5.32 -26.85
C LEU A 53 -24.46 4.41 -26.83
N TYR A 54 -25.67 4.98 -26.68
CA TYR A 54 -26.91 4.21 -26.61
C TYR A 54 -27.80 4.50 -27.81
N ASP A 55 -28.32 3.44 -28.44
CA ASP A 55 -29.45 3.57 -29.38
C ASP A 55 -30.78 3.77 -28.62
N ASP A 56 -30.84 3.41 -27.34
CA ASP A 56 -31.97 3.62 -26.43
C ASP A 56 -31.46 3.65 -24.98
N VAL A 57 -31.18 4.85 -24.44
CA VAL A 57 -30.67 5.01 -23.06
C VAL A 57 -31.66 4.50 -22.01
N GLN A 58 -32.96 4.64 -22.26
CA GLN A 58 -34.03 4.27 -21.33
C GLN A 58 -34.11 2.75 -21.12
N ARG A 59 -33.60 1.99 -22.10
CA ARG A 59 -33.44 0.53 -22.02
C ARG A 59 -31.98 0.09 -21.91
N PHE A 60 -31.05 1.03 -21.74
CA PHE A 60 -29.60 0.84 -21.80
C PHE A 60 -29.12 0.00 -23.00
N ARG A 61 -29.78 0.14 -24.14
CA ARG A 61 -29.39 -0.57 -25.36
C ARG A 61 -28.21 0.16 -26.00
N ILE A 62 -27.03 -0.45 -25.88
CA ILE A 62 -25.78 0.03 -26.50
C ILE A 62 -25.94 0.11 -28.02
N SER A 63 -25.35 1.14 -28.63
CA SER A 63 -25.37 1.31 -30.07
C SER A 63 -24.63 0.21 -30.80
N LYS A 64 -25.19 -0.24 -31.93
CA LYS A 64 -24.51 -1.21 -32.81
C LYS A 64 -23.27 -0.65 -33.51
N GLN A 65 -23.05 0.66 -33.44
CA GLN A 65 -21.90 1.33 -34.04
C GLN A 65 -20.64 1.22 -33.16
N VAL A 66 -20.80 0.97 -31.86
CA VAL A 66 -19.67 0.85 -30.94
C VAL A 66 -19.34 -0.62 -30.67
N HIS A 67 -18.05 -0.91 -30.53
CA HIS A 67 -17.53 -2.24 -30.26
C HIS A 67 -17.04 -2.32 -28.83
N ARG A 68 -17.50 -3.33 -28.09
CA ARG A 68 -17.05 -3.58 -26.72
C ARG A 68 -15.62 -4.12 -26.73
N PHE A 69 -14.81 -3.73 -25.76
CA PHE A 69 -13.51 -4.34 -25.51
C PHE A 69 -13.20 -4.42 -24.01
N THR A 70 -12.36 -5.39 -23.65
CA THR A 70 -11.86 -5.58 -22.28
C THR A 70 -10.34 -5.67 -22.29
N PRO A 71 -9.64 -4.73 -21.63
CA PRO A 71 -8.20 -4.79 -21.46
C PRO A 71 -7.79 -6.02 -20.64
N ASN A 72 -6.64 -6.62 -20.98
CA ASN A 72 -6.06 -7.74 -20.23
C ASN A 72 -5.72 -7.33 -18.79
N TYR A 73 -5.30 -6.08 -18.58
CA TYR A 73 -4.96 -5.53 -17.27
C TYR A 73 -5.83 -4.31 -16.98
N GLN A 74 -6.77 -4.47 -16.05
CA GLN A 74 -7.78 -3.45 -15.80
C GLN A 74 -7.34 -2.46 -14.72
N LEU A 75 -7.50 -1.17 -15.03
CA LEU A 75 -7.28 -0.08 -14.09
C LEU A 75 -8.15 -0.23 -12.83
N TRP A 76 -7.50 -0.17 -11.66
CA TRP A 76 -8.12 -0.08 -10.35
C TRP A 76 -8.77 1.29 -10.16
N SER A 77 -9.98 1.30 -9.60
CA SER A 77 -10.72 2.53 -9.28
C SER A 77 -11.73 2.17 -8.20
N ASP A 78 -11.23 1.87 -7.01
CA ASP A 78 -12.00 1.50 -5.82
C ASP A 78 -13.06 0.43 -6.03
N GLY A 79 -12.70 -0.65 -6.70
CA GLY A 79 -13.61 -1.77 -6.98
C GLY A 79 -14.75 -1.43 -7.95
N ALA A 80 -14.68 -0.32 -8.70
CA ALA A 80 -15.66 -0.04 -9.74
C ALA A 80 -15.58 -1.06 -10.89
N LEU A 81 -16.71 -1.66 -11.26
CA LEU A 81 -16.86 -2.45 -12.47
C LEU A 81 -16.87 -1.55 -13.69
N LYS A 82 -16.24 -1.99 -14.78
CA LYS A 82 -16.01 -1.15 -15.95
C LYS A 82 -16.44 -1.85 -17.24
N SER A 83 -17.22 -1.14 -18.05
CA SER A 83 -17.50 -1.52 -19.44
C SER A 83 -16.88 -0.48 -20.36
N ARG A 84 -16.31 -0.93 -21.49
CA ARG A 84 -15.64 -0.04 -22.44
C ARG A 84 -16.10 -0.33 -23.86
N TRP A 85 -16.22 0.74 -24.63
CA TRP A 85 -16.57 0.67 -26.04
C TRP A 85 -15.72 1.62 -26.86
N ILE A 86 -15.52 1.25 -28.12
CA ILE A 86 -14.83 2.07 -29.12
C ILE A 86 -15.70 2.18 -30.37
N TYR A 87 -15.80 3.37 -30.92
CA TYR A 87 -16.20 3.61 -32.30
C TYR A 87 -14.96 3.95 -33.11
N LEU A 88 -14.71 3.21 -34.19
CA LEU A 88 -13.72 3.56 -35.20
C LEU A 88 -14.46 3.98 -36.47
N PRO A 89 -14.18 5.17 -37.04
CA PRO A 89 -14.82 5.61 -38.27
C PRO A 89 -14.63 4.61 -39.42
N LYS A 90 -15.70 4.36 -40.17
CA LYS A 90 -15.71 3.35 -41.24
C LYS A 90 -14.61 3.64 -42.27
N GLY A 91 -13.82 2.62 -42.59
CA GLY A 91 -12.74 2.70 -43.59
C GLY A 91 -11.47 3.42 -43.11
N LYS A 92 -11.43 3.88 -41.86
CA LYS A 92 -10.21 4.40 -41.23
C LYS A 92 -9.47 3.27 -40.52
N LYS A 93 -8.18 3.50 -40.27
CA LYS A 93 -7.28 2.58 -39.57
C LYS A 93 -6.63 3.29 -38.40
N ILE A 94 -6.33 2.52 -37.36
CA ILE A 94 -5.48 2.93 -36.24
C ILE A 94 -4.03 2.83 -36.72
N ASN A 95 -3.26 3.91 -36.57
CA ASN A 95 -1.83 3.87 -36.84
C ASN A 95 -1.15 3.02 -35.76
N SER A 96 -0.56 1.92 -36.19
CA SER A 96 0.17 0.94 -35.39
C SER A 96 1.61 0.77 -35.90
N ASP A 97 2.21 1.83 -36.44
CA ASP A 97 3.62 1.87 -36.86
C ASP A 97 4.54 1.69 -35.63
N ASP A 98 4.20 2.36 -34.53
CA ASP A 98 4.71 2.05 -33.20
C ASP A 98 3.69 1.14 -32.49
N PRO A 99 4.03 -0.13 -32.21
CA PRO A 99 3.10 -1.08 -31.60
C PRO A 99 2.82 -0.80 -30.11
N ASP A 100 3.61 0.03 -29.45
CA ASP A 100 3.45 0.46 -28.05
C ASP A 100 2.67 1.78 -27.91
N ARG A 101 2.54 2.53 -29.02
CA ARG A 101 2.04 3.91 -29.06
C ARG A 101 1.14 4.15 -30.28
N TRP A 102 -0.07 3.60 -30.23
CA TRP A 102 -1.06 3.76 -31.31
C TRP A 102 -1.61 5.18 -31.40
N VAL A 103 -1.82 5.64 -32.64
CA VAL A 103 -2.47 6.94 -32.93
C VAL A 103 -3.79 6.70 -33.65
N PHE A 104 -4.85 7.35 -33.17
CA PHE A 104 -6.21 7.10 -33.66
C PHE A 104 -6.66 8.14 -34.68
N PRO A 105 -7.43 7.74 -35.72
CA PRO A 105 -7.94 8.68 -36.71
C PRO A 105 -9.03 9.58 -36.13
N VAL A 106 -9.18 10.79 -36.70
CA VAL A 106 -10.24 11.74 -36.35
C VAL A 106 -11.61 11.09 -36.42
N GLY A 107 -12.43 11.36 -35.41
CA GLY A 107 -13.77 10.80 -35.22
C GLY A 107 -13.80 9.50 -34.41
N THR A 108 -12.65 8.94 -34.03
CA THR A 108 -12.60 7.82 -33.07
C THR A 108 -13.19 8.24 -31.73
N GLN A 109 -14.03 7.39 -31.14
CA GLN A 109 -14.63 7.64 -29.83
C GLN A 109 -14.44 6.47 -28.89
N PHE A 110 -14.15 6.75 -27.62
CA PHE A 110 -14.09 5.77 -26.55
C PHE A 110 -15.09 6.13 -25.46
N PHE A 111 -15.78 5.11 -24.96
CA PHE A 111 -16.68 5.22 -23.83
C PHE A 111 -16.21 4.29 -22.71
N LYS A 112 -16.23 4.77 -21.47
CA LYS A 112 -15.91 3.98 -20.28
C LYS A 112 -16.94 4.23 -19.19
N GLU A 113 -17.79 3.26 -18.95
CA GLU A 113 -18.83 3.30 -17.92
C GLU A 113 -18.33 2.61 -16.64
N PHE A 114 -18.43 3.32 -15.51
CA PHE A 114 -18.10 2.85 -14.18
C PHE A 114 -19.37 2.53 -13.41
N ARG A 115 -19.35 1.40 -12.71
CA ARG A 115 -20.48 0.86 -11.95
C ARG A 115 -20.04 0.43 -10.56
N LYS A 116 -20.93 0.60 -9.59
CA LYS A 116 -20.75 0.26 -8.18
C LYS A 116 -21.92 -0.55 -7.69
N THR A 117 -21.66 -1.46 -6.76
CA THR A 117 -22.71 -2.18 -6.04
C THR A 117 -23.02 -1.41 -4.76
N ILE A 118 -24.31 -1.11 -4.54
CA ILE A 118 -24.81 -0.46 -3.32
C ILE A 118 -25.78 -1.39 -2.60
N SER A 119 -25.80 -1.32 -1.27
CA SER A 119 -26.80 -1.99 -0.44
C SER A 119 -28.06 -1.12 -0.36
N ILE A 120 -29.19 -1.61 -0.85
CA ILE A 120 -30.48 -0.90 -0.78
C ILE A 120 -31.35 -1.39 0.39
N ALA A 121 -31.09 -2.59 0.89
CA ALA A 121 -31.67 -3.14 2.12
C ALA A 121 -30.75 -4.27 2.63
N PRO A 122 -30.88 -4.73 3.89
CA PRO A 122 -30.07 -5.84 4.39
C PRO A 122 -30.13 -7.07 3.49
N GLY A 123 -28.97 -7.47 2.94
CA GLY A 123 -28.84 -8.59 2.00
C GLY A 123 -29.37 -8.33 0.59
N ILE A 124 -29.80 -7.10 0.27
CA ILE A 124 -30.26 -6.71 -1.06
C ILE A 124 -29.30 -5.67 -1.64
N GLU A 125 -28.57 -6.09 -2.64
CA GLU A 125 -27.61 -5.27 -3.38
C GLU A 125 -28.14 -4.90 -4.76
N ARG A 126 -27.73 -3.73 -5.24
CA ARG A 126 -28.03 -3.24 -6.59
C ARG A 126 -26.77 -2.67 -7.22
N GLU A 127 -26.52 -3.06 -8.47
CA GLU A 127 -25.53 -2.37 -9.30
C GLU A 127 -26.13 -1.05 -9.82
N ILE A 128 -25.38 0.04 -9.66
CA ILE A 128 -25.68 1.37 -10.19
C ILE A 128 -24.51 1.87 -11.05
N LYS A 129 -24.84 2.70 -12.04
CA LYS A 129 -23.88 3.45 -12.84
C LYS A 129 -23.57 4.74 -12.11
N VAL A 130 -22.29 5.09 -12.05
CA VAL A 130 -21.79 6.26 -11.29
C VAL A 130 -21.15 7.30 -12.21
N GLU A 131 -20.45 6.85 -13.26
CA GLU A 131 -19.73 7.72 -14.19
C GLU A 131 -19.69 7.09 -15.58
N THR A 132 -19.76 7.90 -16.64
CA THR A 132 -19.34 7.49 -17.99
C THR A 132 -18.38 8.52 -18.56
N ARG A 133 -17.17 8.10 -18.94
CA ARG A 133 -16.22 8.95 -19.69
C ARG A 133 -16.40 8.80 -21.19
N HIS A 134 -16.29 9.91 -21.90
CA HIS A 134 -16.33 9.98 -23.35
C HIS A 134 -15.08 10.70 -23.86
N LEU A 135 -14.28 10.00 -24.65
CA LEU A 135 -13.09 10.53 -25.31
C LEU A 135 -13.34 10.52 -26.82
N MET A 136 -13.13 11.65 -27.49
CA MET A 136 -13.33 11.76 -28.94
C MET A 136 -12.17 12.46 -29.62
N LYS A 137 -11.60 11.85 -30.67
CA LYS A 137 -10.57 12.46 -31.50
C LYS A 137 -11.23 13.53 -32.37
N VAL A 138 -10.98 14.81 -32.10
CA VAL A 138 -11.68 15.93 -32.76
C VAL A 138 -10.88 16.57 -33.88
N LYS A 139 -9.56 16.38 -33.91
CA LYS A 139 -8.68 16.87 -35.00
C LYS A 139 -7.47 15.96 -35.19
N GLU A 140 -6.81 16.12 -36.34
CA GLU A 140 -5.57 15.40 -36.66
C GLU A 140 -4.44 15.79 -35.68
N GLY A 141 -3.47 14.90 -35.52
CA GLY A 141 -2.33 15.07 -34.61
C GLY A 141 -2.35 14.12 -33.42
N GLU A 142 -1.50 14.37 -32.44
CA GLU A 142 -1.25 13.55 -31.25
C GLU A 142 -1.53 14.37 -29.97
N GLY A 143 -1.56 13.70 -28.82
CA GLY A 143 -1.70 14.36 -27.52
C GLY A 143 -3.10 14.90 -27.19
N ILE A 144 -3.20 15.53 -26.01
CA ILE A 144 -4.48 15.93 -25.39
C ILE A 144 -5.28 16.93 -26.23
N ASP A 145 -4.60 17.87 -26.89
CA ASP A 145 -5.25 18.92 -27.68
C ASP A 145 -6.03 18.36 -28.85
N ALA A 146 -5.68 17.18 -29.36
CA ALA A 146 -6.36 16.52 -30.46
C ALA A 146 -7.67 15.81 -30.04
N TRP A 147 -7.98 15.78 -28.74
CA TRP A 147 -9.13 15.08 -28.18
C TRP A 147 -10.05 15.98 -27.37
N SER A 148 -11.33 15.64 -27.40
CA SER A 148 -12.27 15.99 -26.34
C SER A 148 -12.25 14.88 -25.29
N LEU A 149 -12.05 15.24 -24.02
CA LEU A 149 -12.00 14.33 -22.87
C LEU A 149 -12.99 14.82 -21.82
N VAL A 150 -14.10 14.11 -21.65
CA VAL A 150 -15.17 14.54 -20.72
C VAL A 150 -15.72 13.39 -19.90
N ALA A 151 -16.30 13.72 -18.74
CA ALA A 151 -17.00 12.79 -17.87
C ALA A 151 -18.49 13.17 -17.75
N TYR A 152 -19.34 12.16 -17.61
CA TYR A 152 -20.76 12.30 -17.33
C TYR A 152 -21.07 11.64 -15.98
N ALA A 153 -21.69 12.38 -15.07
CA ALA A 153 -22.15 11.89 -13.77
C ALA A 153 -23.58 11.34 -13.91
N TRP A 154 -23.78 10.08 -13.53
CA TRP A 154 -25.12 9.47 -13.57
C TRP A 154 -26.04 10.09 -12.54
N GLN A 155 -27.30 10.28 -12.93
CA GLN A 155 -28.34 10.80 -12.04
C GLN A 155 -28.84 9.71 -11.09
N GLU A 156 -29.44 10.12 -9.97
CA GLU A 156 -29.98 9.21 -8.94
C GLU A 156 -31.07 8.28 -9.49
N ASP A 157 -31.87 8.76 -10.43
CA ASP A 157 -32.92 7.98 -11.09
C ASP A 157 -32.36 6.93 -12.08
N GLN A 158 -31.06 6.99 -12.37
CA GLN A 158 -30.34 6.15 -13.32
C GLN A 158 -30.87 6.25 -14.77
N GLN A 159 -31.60 7.31 -15.12
CA GLN A 159 -32.22 7.43 -16.44
C GLN A 159 -31.29 8.09 -17.49
N ASP A 160 -30.31 8.88 -17.03
CA ASP A 160 -29.31 9.53 -17.87
C ASP A 160 -28.11 10.00 -17.02
N ALA A 161 -27.07 10.52 -17.69
CA ALA A 161 -25.91 11.11 -17.04
C ALA A 161 -25.63 12.52 -17.59
N ARG A 162 -25.24 13.46 -16.72
CA ARG A 162 -25.01 14.86 -17.05
C ARG A 162 -23.51 15.16 -17.13
N LEU A 163 -23.11 15.96 -18.12
CA LEU A 163 -21.74 16.43 -18.29
C LEU A 163 -21.19 17.04 -16.98
N MET A 164 -20.01 16.59 -16.59
CA MET A 164 -19.30 16.95 -15.36
C MET A 164 -17.88 17.41 -15.69
N THR A 165 -17.57 18.69 -15.45
CA THR A 165 -16.25 19.27 -15.72
C THR A 165 -15.41 19.50 -14.47
N LYS A 166 -16.06 19.79 -13.34
CA LYS A 166 -15.40 20.12 -12.07
C LYS A 166 -14.99 18.90 -11.24
N GLY A 167 -15.37 17.70 -11.66
CA GLY A 167 -15.28 16.49 -10.84
C GLY A 167 -16.34 16.46 -9.73
N ALA A 168 -16.43 15.33 -9.05
CA ALA A 168 -17.33 15.11 -7.91
C ALA A 168 -16.81 13.97 -7.04
N GLN A 169 -16.91 14.13 -5.71
CA GLN A 169 -16.50 13.11 -4.75
C GLN A 169 -17.73 12.33 -4.26
N HIS A 170 -17.53 11.07 -3.90
CA HIS A 170 -18.52 10.16 -3.32
C HIS A 170 -19.87 10.12 -4.04
N VAL A 171 -19.85 10.05 -5.38
CA VAL A 171 -21.06 10.20 -6.17
C VAL A 171 -22.07 9.09 -5.88
N LEU A 172 -23.34 9.48 -5.82
CA LEU A 172 -24.47 8.58 -5.52
C LEU A 172 -24.31 7.79 -4.21
N GLY A 173 -23.62 8.38 -3.21
CA GLY A 173 -23.40 7.75 -1.90
C GLY A 173 -22.41 6.58 -1.93
N THR A 174 -21.59 6.48 -2.98
CA THR A 174 -20.53 5.47 -3.12
C THR A 174 -19.16 6.06 -2.77
N ASN A 175 -18.12 5.24 -2.70
CA ASN A 175 -16.74 5.72 -2.63
C ASN A 175 -16.12 5.96 -4.02
N HIS A 176 -16.94 6.24 -5.04
CA HIS A 176 -16.45 6.56 -6.40
C HIS A 176 -16.31 8.07 -6.56
N ASN A 177 -15.13 8.50 -6.99
CA ASN A 177 -14.85 9.89 -7.31
C ASN A 177 -14.72 10.07 -8.82
N ILE A 178 -15.43 11.06 -9.35
CA ILE A 178 -15.27 11.54 -10.71
C ILE A 178 -14.15 12.58 -10.70
N PRO A 179 -13.01 12.33 -11.38
CA PRO A 179 -11.91 13.29 -11.43
C PRO A 179 -12.34 14.60 -12.09
N SER A 180 -11.65 15.69 -11.77
CA SER A 180 -11.79 16.94 -12.52
C SER A 180 -11.25 16.77 -13.96
N GLN A 181 -11.53 17.75 -14.82
CA GLN A 181 -10.95 17.74 -16.17
C GLN A 181 -9.41 17.76 -16.13
N GLU A 182 -8.81 18.56 -15.23
CA GLU A 182 -7.35 18.62 -15.06
C GLU A 182 -6.75 17.30 -14.56
N ASP A 183 -7.43 16.60 -13.64
CA ASP A 183 -7.01 15.26 -13.20
C ASP A 183 -7.08 14.25 -14.35
N CYS A 184 -8.09 14.38 -15.21
CA CYS A 184 -8.23 13.54 -16.39
C CYS A 184 -7.05 13.76 -17.33
N GLU A 185 -6.70 15.02 -17.64
CA GLU A 185 -5.55 15.37 -18.47
C GLU A 185 -4.23 14.87 -17.87
N THR A 186 -4.05 15.05 -16.56
CA THR A 186 -2.86 14.58 -15.82
C THR A 186 -2.59 13.09 -16.02
N CYS A 187 -3.64 12.27 -16.01
CA CYS A 187 -3.52 10.82 -16.23
C CYS A 187 -3.38 10.47 -17.72
N HIS A 188 -4.08 11.18 -18.61
CA HIS A 188 -4.21 10.83 -20.02
C HIS A 188 -3.09 11.39 -20.91
N LYS A 189 -2.34 12.41 -20.47
CA LYS A 189 -1.20 12.98 -21.23
C LYS A 189 0.03 12.07 -21.32
N GLY A 190 0.11 11.03 -20.48
CA GLY A 190 1.26 10.11 -20.40
C GLY A 190 1.43 9.13 -21.55
N ASN A 191 0.84 9.42 -22.71
CA ASN A 191 0.88 8.57 -23.89
C ASN A 191 0.89 9.44 -25.16
N ILE A 192 1.41 8.91 -26.27
CA ILE A 192 1.58 9.69 -27.52
C ILE A 192 0.21 10.21 -27.99
N ASP A 193 -0.78 9.33 -27.91
CA ASP A 193 -2.18 9.65 -27.95
C ASP A 193 -2.79 9.34 -26.60
N ILE A 194 -3.99 9.81 -26.31
CA ILE A 194 -4.46 9.84 -24.92
C ILE A 194 -5.14 8.57 -24.41
N ILE A 195 -5.19 7.51 -25.20
CA ILE A 195 -6.02 6.34 -24.88
C ILE A 195 -5.28 5.39 -23.94
N LEU A 196 -5.95 5.02 -22.85
CA LEU A 196 -5.43 4.12 -21.82
C LEU A 196 -6.18 2.78 -21.86
N GLY A 197 -5.45 1.68 -21.94
CA GLY A 197 -6.01 0.32 -21.91
C GLY A 197 -6.50 -0.20 -23.26
N PHE A 198 -6.21 0.49 -24.37
CA PHE A 198 -6.44 0.02 -25.74
C PHE A 198 -5.13 0.11 -26.51
N ASP A 199 -4.34 -0.95 -26.41
CA ASP A 199 -3.06 -1.14 -27.09
C ASP A 199 -2.82 -2.63 -27.35
N ALA A 200 -1.73 -2.96 -28.03
CA ALA A 200 -1.45 -4.32 -28.45
C ALA A 200 -1.38 -5.32 -27.28
N ILE A 201 -0.70 -4.99 -26.17
CA ILE A 201 -0.58 -5.92 -25.03
C ILE A 201 -1.88 -6.04 -24.25
N GLN A 202 -2.66 -4.96 -24.15
CA GLN A 202 -3.97 -4.95 -23.52
C GLN A 202 -5.03 -5.73 -24.31
N LEU A 203 -4.88 -5.80 -25.65
CA LEU A 203 -5.82 -6.48 -26.53
C LEU A 203 -5.38 -7.87 -26.98
N SER A 204 -4.11 -8.25 -26.76
CA SER A 204 -3.55 -9.56 -27.11
C SER A 204 -4.39 -10.72 -26.57
N ASP A 205 -4.86 -11.57 -27.46
CA ASP A 205 -5.65 -12.76 -27.14
C ASP A 205 -4.80 -13.80 -26.39
N VAL A 206 -3.53 -13.94 -26.79
CA VAL A 206 -2.59 -14.89 -26.18
C VAL A 206 -2.21 -14.44 -24.76
N GLN A 207 -2.10 -13.13 -24.52
CA GLN A 207 -1.84 -12.58 -23.19
C GLN A 207 -3.03 -12.74 -22.24
N GLY A 208 -4.26 -12.80 -22.76
CA GLY A 208 -5.49 -12.85 -21.96
C GLY A 208 -5.55 -13.98 -20.93
N LYS A 209 -4.79 -15.07 -21.11
CA LYS A 209 -4.65 -16.15 -20.10
C LYS A 209 -4.02 -15.69 -18.78
N TYR A 210 -3.27 -14.59 -18.79
CA TYR A 210 -2.66 -13.98 -17.61
C TYR A 210 -3.24 -12.61 -17.27
N ALA A 211 -4.44 -12.32 -17.80
CA ALA A 211 -5.19 -11.12 -17.44
C ALA A 211 -5.37 -11.01 -15.91
N PHE A 212 -5.34 -9.78 -15.41
CA PHE A 212 -5.45 -9.48 -13.99
C PHE A 212 -6.14 -8.13 -13.76
N GLY A 213 -6.83 -8.00 -12.62
CA GLY A 213 -7.53 -6.80 -12.22
C GLY A 213 -9.00 -7.04 -11.90
N HIS A 214 -9.68 -5.99 -11.47
CA HIS A 214 -11.07 -6.03 -11.08
C HIS A 214 -11.99 -5.80 -12.29
N GLY A 215 -13.03 -6.61 -12.44
CA GLY A 215 -14.04 -6.43 -13.48
C GLY A 215 -14.37 -7.71 -14.28
N PRO A 216 -15.25 -7.57 -15.29
CA PRO A 216 -15.59 -8.69 -16.16
C PRO A 216 -14.35 -9.16 -16.93
N LYS A 217 -14.29 -10.47 -17.20
CA LYS A 217 -13.38 -11.01 -18.21
C LYS A 217 -13.95 -10.72 -19.60
N ARG A 218 -13.06 -10.67 -20.58
CA ARG A 218 -13.39 -10.51 -22.00
C ARG A 218 -14.43 -11.57 -22.42
N SER A 219 -15.54 -11.15 -23.01
CA SER A 219 -16.54 -12.06 -23.58
C SER A 219 -16.31 -12.31 -25.08
N SER A 220 -17.01 -13.30 -25.64
CA SER A 220 -17.04 -13.52 -27.09
C SER A 220 -17.61 -12.30 -27.82
N GLY A 221 -17.09 -12.04 -29.02
CA GLY A 221 -17.53 -10.93 -29.88
C GLY A 221 -17.01 -9.54 -29.47
N GLU A 222 -16.20 -9.44 -28.43
CA GLU A 222 -15.46 -8.21 -28.12
C GLU A 222 -14.31 -7.99 -29.10
N TRP A 223 -13.91 -6.73 -29.28
CA TRP A 223 -12.69 -6.40 -29.99
C TRP A 223 -11.44 -6.84 -29.21
N THR A 224 -10.59 -7.58 -29.92
CA THR A 224 -9.30 -8.08 -29.47
C THR A 224 -8.24 -7.76 -30.51
N LEU A 225 -6.97 -7.95 -30.19
CA LEU A 225 -5.91 -7.71 -31.17
C LEU A 225 -6.10 -8.61 -32.40
N LYS A 226 -6.54 -9.87 -32.20
CA LYS A 226 -6.85 -10.77 -33.32
C LYS A 226 -7.97 -10.22 -34.21
N THR A 227 -9.08 -9.74 -33.64
CA THR A 227 -10.17 -9.20 -34.47
C THR A 227 -9.74 -7.93 -35.20
N LEU A 228 -8.95 -7.06 -34.56
CA LEU A 228 -8.42 -5.86 -35.21
C LEU A 228 -7.53 -6.18 -36.41
N LEU A 229 -6.72 -7.24 -36.29
CA LEU A 229 -5.87 -7.74 -37.38
C LEU A 229 -6.69 -8.39 -38.50
N ASP A 230 -7.64 -9.25 -38.16
CA ASP A 230 -8.52 -9.94 -39.12
C ASP A 230 -9.34 -8.94 -39.94
N ASP A 231 -9.89 -7.91 -39.28
CA ASP A 231 -10.69 -6.85 -39.90
C ASP A 231 -9.83 -5.78 -40.59
N ARG A 232 -8.49 -5.90 -40.51
CA ARG A 232 -7.50 -4.99 -41.11
C ARG A 232 -7.69 -3.52 -40.72
N VAL A 233 -8.07 -3.26 -39.48
CA VAL A 233 -8.27 -1.91 -38.94
C VAL A 233 -6.99 -1.29 -38.34
N LEU A 234 -5.87 -2.02 -38.37
CA LEU A 234 -4.52 -1.51 -38.05
C LEU A 234 -3.75 -1.17 -39.35
N THR A 235 -2.80 -0.23 -39.29
CA THR A 235 -1.93 0.10 -40.43
C THR A 235 -0.99 -1.06 -40.77
N ASN A 236 -0.42 -1.71 -39.76
CA ASN A 236 0.52 -2.81 -39.93
C ASN A 236 0.02 -4.11 -39.28
N PRO A 237 0.34 -5.28 -39.87
CA PRO A 237 0.17 -6.55 -39.19
C PRO A 237 1.17 -6.67 -38.03
N MET A 238 0.80 -7.38 -36.97
CA MET A 238 1.69 -7.71 -35.86
C MET A 238 1.38 -9.08 -35.25
N SER A 239 2.38 -9.71 -34.62
CA SER A 239 2.15 -10.90 -33.82
C SER A 239 1.40 -10.57 -32.53
N GLN A 240 0.72 -11.56 -31.95
CA GLN A 240 0.10 -11.42 -30.63
C GLN A 240 1.19 -11.33 -29.55
N PRO A 241 1.40 -10.16 -28.91
CA PRO A 241 2.47 -9.99 -27.94
C PRO A 241 2.14 -10.72 -26.64
N VAL A 242 3.19 -11.10 -25.91
CA VAL A 242 3.11 -11.71 -24.59
C VAL A 242 4.13 -11.04 -23.68
N LEU A 243 3.74 -10.71 -22.44
CA LEU A 243 4.66 -10.15 -21.45
C LEU A 243 5.75 -11.19 -21.09
N PRO A 244 7.00 -10.77 -20.86
CA PRO A 244 8.06 -11.70 -20.48
C PRO A 244 7.89 -12.19 -19.04
N GLY A 245 8.59 -13.28 -18.72
CA GLY A 245 8.61 -13.87 -17.39
C GLY A 245 7.52 -14.94 -17.17
N ASN A 246 7.46 -15.44 -15.94
CA ASN A 246 6.50 -16.44 -15.50
C ASN A 246 5.08 -15.84 -15.31
N PRO A 247 4.02 -16.66 -15.14
CA PRO A 247 2.65 -16.18 -15.03
C PRO A 247 2.39 -15.11 -13.94
N MET A 248 3.14 -15.13 -12.84
CA MET A 248 3.02 -14.12 -11.79
C MET A 248 3.68 -12.81 -12.22
N GLU A 249 4.89 -12.88 -12.77
CA GLU A 249 5.63 -11.72 -13.29
C GLU A 249 4.87 -11.02 -14.42
N GLN A 250 4.21 -11.78 -15.30
CA GLN A 250 3.36 -11.20 -16.34
C GLN A 250 2.16 -10.44 -15.75
N LYS A 251 1.56 -10.95 -14.67
CA LYS A 251 0.49 -10.21 -13.97
C LYS A 251 1.01 -8.93 -13.33
N VAL A 252 2.21 -8.97 -12.74
CA VAL A 252 2.88 -7.80 -12.15
C VAL A 252 3.14 -6.74 -13.22
N LEU A 253 3.86 -7.12 -14.29
CA LEU A 253 4.20 -6.21 -15.38
C LEU A 253 2.94 -5.60 -16.00
N GLY A 254 1.90 -6.40 -16.23
CA GLY A 254 0.64 -5.93 -16.76
C GLY A 254 -0.12 -5.01 -15.82
N TYR A 255 -0.15 -5.33 -14.52
CA TYR A 255 -0.76 -4.45 -13.51
C TYR A 255 -0.05 -3.10 -13.45
N LEU A 256 1.29 -3.10 -13.39
CA LEU A 256 2.10 -1.88 -13.35
C LEU A 256 1.94 -1.08 -14.65
N HIS A 257 1.94 -1.72 -15.82
CA HIS A 257 1.68 -1.06 -17.09
C HIS A 257 0.33 -0.34 -17.08
N ALA A 258 -0.74 -0.99 -16.59
CA ALA A 258 -2.09 -0.43 -16.62
C ALA A 258 -2.38 0.62 -15.53
N ASN A 259 -1.79 0.47 -14.34
CA ASN A 259 -2.14 1.25 -13.14
C ASN A 259 -1.07 2.28 -12.74
N CYS A 260 0.17 2.11 -13.19
CA CYS A 260 1.30 2.96 -12.80
C CYS A 260 2.00 3.56 -14.02
N GLY A 261 2.15 2.78 -15.09
CA GLY A 261 2.92 3.10 -16.29
C GLY A 261 2.38 4.30 -17.07
N ASN A 262 1.10 4.66 -16.93
CA ASN A 262 0.55 5.87 -17.54
C ASN A 262 1.18 7.15 -16.94
N CYS A 263 1.54 7.12 -15.65
CA CYS A 263 2.21 8.26 -15.00
C CYS A 263 3.73 8.09 -14.95
N HIS A 264 4.20 6.87 -14.69
CA HIS A 264 5.63 6.52 -14.58
C HIS A 264 6.17 6.06 -15.94
N ASN A 265 6.32 7.02 -16.85
CA ASN A 265 6.99 6.88 -18.14
C ASN A 265 7.47 8.27 -18.61
N PRO A 266 8.34 8.38 -19.64
CA PRO A 266 8.90 9.67 -20.06
C PRO A 266 7.89 10.76 -20.43
N LEU A 267 6.67 10.40 -20.85
CA LEU A 267 5.60 11.36 -21.18
C LEU A 267 4.64 11.61 -20.00
N GLY A 268 4.72 10.80 -18.95
CA GLY A 268 3.74 10.79 -17.86
C GLY A 268 4.01 11.84 -16.80
N HIS A 269 2.96 12.16 -16.03
CA HIS A 269 3.04 13.19 -14.99
C HIS A 269 4.15 12.96 -13.95
N ALA A 270 4.49 11.71 -13.62
CA ALA A 270 5.54 11.45 -12.64
C ALA A 270 6.92 11.93 -13.13
N ALA A 271 7.18 11.95 -14.44
CA ALA A 271 8.42 12.49 -14.99
C ALA A 271 8.56 13.99 -14.73
N GLU A 272 7.45 14.73 -14.76
CA GLU A 272 7.42 16.17 -14.43
C GLU A 272 7.58 16.46 -12.93
N GLN A 273 7.42 15.43 -12.08
CA GLN A 273 7.49 15.51 -10.62
C GLN A 273 8.77 14.83 -10.10
N GLU A 274 9.88 15.02 -10.81
CA GLU A 274 11.22 14.53 -10.43
C GLU A 274 11.34 13.00 -10.30
N ALA A 275 10.42 12.24 -10.92
CA ALA A 275 10.46 10.77 -10.96
C ALA A 275 10.67 10.23 -12.40
N GLU A 276 11.34 11.00 -13.26
CA GLU A 276 11.67 10.66 -14.65
C GLU A 276 12.51 9.38 -14.80
N HIS A 277 13.27 9.03 -13.77
CA HIS A 277 14.07 7.81 -13.70
C HIS A 277 13.22 6.53 -13.61
N LEU A 278 11.98 6.63 -13.10
CA LEU A 278 11.13 5.47 -12.82
C LEU A 278 10.17 5.19 -13.98
N LYS A 279 10.36 4.04 -14.64
CA LYS A 279 9.58 3.62 -15.80
C LYS A 279 8.84 2.32 -15.49
N LEU A 280 7.50 2.39 -15.46
CA LEU A 280 6.62 1.25 -15.15
C LEU A 280 5.72 0.85 -16.31
N ARG A 281 5.78 1.56 -17.45
CA ARG A 281 5.12 1.15 -18.69
C ARG A 281 5.98 0.07 -19.37
N HIS A 282 5.36 -1.06 -19.70
CA HIS A 282 5.99 -2.09 -20.53
C HIS A 282 6.07 -1.65 -22.00
N GLU A 283 7.15 -2.06 -22.68
CA GLU A 283 7.40 -1.91 -24.11
C GLU A 283 7.57 -3.29 -24.75
N LEU A 284 7.01 -3.50 -25.93
CA LEU A 284 6.90 -4.82 -26.56
C LEU A 284 8.24 -5.42 -27.02
N GLU A 285 9.28 -4.61 -27.13
CA GLU A 285 10.62 -5.09 -27.49
C GLU A 285 11.26 -5.98 -26.40
N PHE A 286 10.76 -5.92 -25.16
CA PHE A 286 11.34 -6.69 -24.06
C PHE A 286 10.95 -8.17 -24.10
N ASP A 287 11.94 -9.02 -24.34
CA ASP A 287 11.81 -10.48 -24.41
C ASP A 287 12.01 -11.21 -23.06
N THR A 288 12.54 -10.51 -22.05
CA THR A 288 12.93 -11.09 -20.75
C THR A 288 12.64 -10.10 -19.63
N LEU A 289 12.30 -10.61 -18.44
CA LEU A 289 11.96 -9.77 -17.28
C LEU A 289 13.09 -8.77 -16.95
N LEU A 290 14.34 -9.23 -16.95
CA LEU A 290 15.51 -8.44 -16.56
C LEU A 290 15.77 -7.24 -17.48
N LYS A 291 15.34 -7.30 -18.74
CA LYS A 291 15.45 -6.21 -19.70
C LYS A 291 14.34 -5.18 -19.55
N THR A 292 13.22 -5.53 -18.91
CA THR A 292 12.10 -4.61 -18.79
C THR A 292 12.49 -3.37 -18.00
N HIS A 293 11.93 -2.23 -18.40
CA HIS A 293 12.04 -0.98 -17.65
C HIS A 293 11.65 -1.11 -16.17
N VAL A 294 10.61 -1.89 -15.85
CA VAL A 294 10.23 -2.17 -14.46
C VAL A 294 11.39 -2.78 -13.68
N TYR A 295 12.05 -3.80 -14.23
CA TYR A 295 13.17 -4.44 -13.55
C TYR A 295 14.38 -3.51 -13.45
N GLN A 296 14.75 -2.87 -14.57
CA GLN A 296 15.92 -1.99 -14.68
C GLN A 296 15.83 -0.76 -13.75
N THR A 297 14.64 -0.15 -13.64
CA THR A 297 14.47 1.15 -12.99
C THR A 297 13.86 1.09 -11.60
N ALA A 298 13.21 -0.03 -11.23
CA ALA A 298 12.54 -0.14 -9.93
C ALA A 298 13.15 -1.20 -9.01
N VAL A 299 13.49 -2.39 -9.54
CA VAL A 299 13.92 -3.52 -8.71
C VAL A 299 15.29 -3.26 -8.08
N ASN A 300 15.31 -3.25 -6.75
CA ASN A 300 16.43 -2.93 -5.89
C ASN A 300 17.13 -1.61 -6.23
N GLN A 301 16.41 -0.68 -6.86
CA GLN A 301 16.88 0.69 -7.07
C GLN A 301 16.49 1.56 -5.87
N THR A 302 17.39 2.46 -5.47
CA THR A 302 17.13 3.37 -4.35
C THR A 302 16.11 4.42 -4.73
N THR A 303 15.29 4.85 -3.77
CA THR A 303 14.47 6.05 -3.95
C THR A 303 15.35 7.29 -4.05
N GLN A 304 14.88 8.30 -4.77
CA GLN A 304 15.56 9.60 -4.86
C GLN A 304 14.90 10.63 -3.95
N ASN A 305 13.61 10.91 -4.18
CA ASN A 305 12.85 11.96 -3.48
C ASN A 305 11.84 11.43 -2.47
N PHE A 306 11.92 10.14 -2.11
CA PHE A 306 10.99 9.50 -1.18
C PHE A 306 11.74 8.89 -0.01
N THR A 307 11.73 9.57 1.14
CA THR A 307 12.58 9.24 2.30
C THR A 307 11.99 8.17 3.22
N ILE A 308 10.69 7.87 3.11
CA ILE A 308 10.00 6.89 3.96
C ILE A 308 10.50 5.46 3.73
N ALA A 309 10.88 5.15 2.49
CA ALA A 309 11.35 3.82 2.11
C ALA A 309 12.60 3.96 1.23
N PRO A 310 13.69 3.20 1.51
CA PRO A 310 14.97 3.38 0.83
C PRO A 310 15.02 2.81 -0.59
N TYR A 311 14.10 1.91 -0.98
CA TYR A 311 14.09 1.29 -2.32
C TYR A 311 12.75 1.50 -3.02
N ILE A 312 12.77 1.63 -4.35
CA ILE A 312 11.55 1.74 -5.17
C ILE A 312 10.76 0.42 -5.11
N VAL A 313 11.40 -0.68 -5.52
CA VAL A 313 10.93 -2.05 -5.31
C VAL A 313 12.02 -2.83 -4.59
N MET A 314 11.77 -3.25 -3.36
CA MET A 314 12.74 -4.06 -2.61
C MET A 314 12.44 -5.54 -2.71
N GLY A 315 13.44 -6.33 -3.10
CA GLY A 315 13.36 -7.78 -3.01
C GLY A 315 13.37 -8.27 -1.56
N ALA A 316 12.57 -9.29 -1.29
CA ALA A 316 12.28 -9.78 0.06
C ALA A 316 12.41 -11.30 0.18
N LYS A 317 13.11 -11.95 -0.76
CA LYS A 317 13.31 -13.40 -0.79
C LYS A 317 13.93 -13.98 0.47
N HIS A 318 14.83 -13.25 1.13
CA HIS A 318 15.53 -13.73 2.32
C HIS A 318 15.03 -13.10 3.62
N GLU A 319 14.37 -11.95 3.54
CA GLU A 319 13.73 -11.27 4.67
C GLU A 319 12.40 -10.66 4.21
N GLU A 320 11.28 -11.30 4.57
CA GLU A 320 9.92 -10.83 4.24
C GLU A 320 9.67 -9.41 4.79
N MET A 321 10.31 -9.04 5.90
CA MET A 321 10.18 -7.69 6.46
C MET A 321 10.80 -6.60 5.58
N ALA A 322 11.66 -6.95 4.61
CA ALA A 322 12.19 -6.02 3.63
C ALA A 322 11.11 -5.36 2.75
N LEU A 323 9.92 -5.97 2.65
CA LEU A 323 8.79 -5.40 1.93
C LEU A 323 8.40 -3.98 2.40
N TYR A 324 8.57 -3.68 3.70
CA TYR A 324 8.24 -2.35 4.24
C TYR A 324 9.28 -1.27 3.90
N ASN A 325 10.44 -1.67 3.37
CA ASN A 325 11.42 -0.76 2.79
C ASN A 325 11.24 -0.56 1.27
N SER A 326 10.17 -1.13 0.70
CA SER A 326 9.78 -0.97 -0.70
C SER A 326 8.74 0.14 -0.84
N ALA A 327 9.10 1.26 -1.46
CA ALA A 327 8.23 2.39 -1.71
C ALA A 327 6.95 1.97 -2.46
N LEU A 328 7.08 1.13 -3.49
CA LEU A 328 5.92 0.60 -4.22
C LEU A 328 4.94 -0.12 -3.29
N PHE A 329 5.44 -0.98 -2.39
CA PHE A 329 4.60 -1.76 -1.49
C PHE A 329 3.89 -0.87 -0.46
N VAL A 330 4.63 0.02 0.22
CA VAL A 330 4.06 0.90 1.25
C VAL A 330 3.06 1.90 0.67
N ARG A 331 3.35 2.46 -0.51
CA ARG A 331 2.45 3.42 -1.18
C ARG A 331 1.19 2.76 -1.73
N MET A 332 1.28 1.52 -2.22
CA MET A 332 0.09 0.73 -2.60
C MET A 332 -0.77 0.35 -1.38
N ASN A 333 -0.16 0.12 -0.21
CA ASN A 333 -0.86 -0.22 1.03
C ASN A 333 -1.39 0.99 1.81
N SER A 334 -0.99 2.21 1.46
CA SER A 334 -1.45 3.45 2.11
C SER A 334 -2.71 3.98 1.45
N VAL A 335 -3.60 4.60 2.24
CA VAL A 335 -4.74 5.42 1.78
C VAL A 335 -4.53 6.91 2.05
N ASP A 336 -3.42 7.28 2.70
CA ASP A 336 -3.01 8.66 2.94
C ASP A 336 -2.72 9.34 1.61
N GLU A 337 -3.35 10.49 1.35
CA GLU A 337 -3.27 11.17 0.05
C GLU A 337 -1.85 11.63 -0.32
N GLU A 338 -1.01 11.93 0.67
CA GLU A 338 0.39 12.33 0.44
C GLU A 338 1.25 11.15 -0.04
N TYR A 339 0.89 9.93 0.38
CA TYR A 339 1.73 8.75 0.18
C TYR A 339 1.12 7.71 -0.76
N ARG A 340 -0.21 7.66 -0.91
CA ARG A 340 -0.89 6.60 -1.63
C ARG A 340 -0.52 6.60 -3.11
N MET A 341 -0.42 5.40 -3.67
CA MET A 341 -0.32 5.19 -5.11
C MET A 341 -1.35 4.16 -5.57
N PRO A 342 -2.04 4.38 -6.71
CA PRO A 342 -2.11 5.63 -7.48
C PRO A 342 -2.68 6.81 -6.69
N MET A 343 -2.29 8.04 -7.04
CA MET A 343 -2.71 9.27 -6.33
C MET A 343 -4.16 9.69 -6.68
N LEU A 344 -4.62 9.35 -7.89
CA LEU A 344 -5.92 9.74 -8.43
C LEU A 344 -6.90 8.57 -8.46
N ALA A 345 -8.19 8.87 -8.23
CA ALA A 345 -9.31 7.94 -8.35
C ALA A 345 -9.15 6.64 -7.52
N ARG A 346 -8.54 6.77 -6.34
CA ARG A 346 -8.33 5.70 -5.37
C ARG A 346 -8.48 6.22 -3.94
N GLU A 347 -9.43 5.66 -3.20
CA GLU A 347 -9.60 5.82 -1.75
C GLU A 347 -9.37 4.52 -0.97
N THR A 348 -9.29 3.38 -1.66
CA THR A 348 -9.19 2.06 -1.04
C THR A 348 -8.02 1.25 -1.58
N VAL A 349 -7.47 0.38 -0.75
CA VAL A 349 -6.38 -0.54 -1.12
C VAL A 349 -6.91 -1.60 -2.08
N ASP A 350 -6.20 -1.79 -3.20
CA ASP A 350 -6.38 -2.95 -4.07
C ASP A 350 -5.66 -4.15 -3.44
N TYR A 351 -6.33 -4.83 -2.51
CA TYR A 351 -5.73 -5.95 -1.78
C TYR A 351 -5.32 -7.12 -2.69
N ALA A 352 -5.99 -7.31 -3.82
CA ALA A 352 -5.62 -8.35 -4.77
C ALA A 352 -4.29 -8.02 -5.45
N ALA A 353 -4.10 -6.76 -5.87
CA ALA A 353 -2.83 -6.31 -6.43
C ALA A 353 -1.73 -6.24 -5.38
N LEU A 354 -2.04 -5.79 -4.16
CA LEU A 354 -1.07 -5.76 -3.07
C LEU A 354 -0.55 -7.17 -2.75
N GLN A 355 -1.43 -8.18 -2.72
CA GLN A 355 -1.03 -9.58 -2.55
C GLN A 355 -0.18 -10.08 -3.73
N LEU A 356 -0.51 -9.67 -4.97
CA LEU A 356 0.30 -9.99 -6.15
C LEU A 356 1.72 -9.41 -6.02
N MET A 357 1.85 -8.15 -5.61
CA MET A 357 3.15 -7.50 -5.39
C MET A 357 3.91 -8.16 -4.25
N HIS A 358 3.24 -8.44 -3.12
CA HIS A 358 3.83 -9.19 -2.01
C HIS A 358 4.48 -10.49 -2.51
N ASN A 359 3.70 -11.33 -3.20
CA ASN A 359 4.20 -12.61 -3.71
C ASN A 359 5.38 -12.44 -4.66
N TRP A 360 5.35 -11.41 -5.51
CA TRP A 360 6.45 -11.14 -6.43
C TRP A 360 7.71 -10.67 -5.73
N LEU A 361 7.62 -9.73 -4.78
CA LEU A 361 8.78 -9.21 -4.06
C LEU A 361 9.48 -10.31 -3.25
N LEU A 362 8.74 -11.30 -2.73
CA LEU A 362 9.31 -12.50 -2.09
C LEU A 362 10.13 -13.41 -3.04
N THR A 363 10.05 -13.20 -4.36
CA THR A 363 10.88 -13.94 -5.33
C THR A 363 12.15 -13.20 -5.72
N LEU A 364 12.21 -11.90 -5.45
CA LEU A 364 13.34 -11.04 -5.79
C LEU A 364 14.40 -11.08 -4.69
N ASP A 365 15.67 -11.16 -5.08
CA ASP A 365 16.79 -11.20 -4.14
C ASP A 365 16.78 -9.97 -3.22
N THR A 366 16.92 -10.21 -1.91
CA THR A 366 17.01 -9.15 -0.92
C THR A 366 18.34 -8.43 -1.06
N PRO A 367 18.38 -7.08 -1.13
CA PRO A 367 19.63 -6.33 -1.13
C PRO A 367 20.53 -6.77 0.03
N GLN A 368 21.84 -6.91 -0.25
CA GLN A 368 22.80 -7.50 0.68
C GLN A 368 22.82 -6.80 2.05
N ASP A 369 22.66 -5.47 2.07
CA ASP A 369 22.65 -4.68 3.30
C ASP A 369 21.45 -5.00 4.23
N TYR A 370 20.45 -5.72 3.71
CA TYR A 370 19.21 -6.07 4.38
C TYR A 370 18.92 -7.58 4.40
N ASP A 371 19.84 -8.39 3.87
CA ASP A 371 19.78 -9.84 3.95
C ASP A 371 20.49 -10.32 5.23
N PHE A 372 19.73 -10.45 6.31
CA PHE A 372 20.22 -10.92 7.61
C PHE A 372 20.66 -12.40 7.61
N GLY A 373 20.50 -13.11 6.48
CA GLY A 373 20.92 -14.49 6.23
C GLY A 373 22.06 -14.66 5.22
N PHE A 374 22.46 -13.62 4.47
CA PHE A 374 23.56 -13.72 3.51
C PHE A 374 24.90 -13.90 4.23
N ASP A 375 25.70 -14.82 3.72
CA ASP A 375 26.94 -15.33 4.29
C ASP A 375 27.81 -14.20 4.91
N LYS A 376 27.78 -14.09 6.24
CA LYS A 376 28.61 -13.17 7.05
C LYS A 376 30.12 -13.32 6.82
N ARG A 377 30.54 -14.25 5.96
CA ARG A 377 31.92 -14.45 5.51
C ARG A 377 32.38 -13.50 4.41
N LYS A 378 31.50 -12.73 3.75
CA LYS A 378 31.91 -11.85 2.63
C LYS A 378 31.92 -10.35 2.92
N MET A 379 31.38 -9.87 4.04
CA MET A 379 31.63 -8.50 4.50
C MET A 379 32.77 -8.49 5.51
N GLU A 380 33.98 -8.77 5.01
CA GLU A 380 35.20 -8.43 5.72
C GLU A 380 35.76 -7.11 5.19
N LYS A 381 36.08 -6.24 6.16
CA LYS A 381 36.99 -5.07 6.12
C LYS A 381 36.34 -3.69 5.99
N ASN A 382 35.62 -3.29 7.03
CA ASN A 382 35.83 -1.94 7.59
C ASN A 382 36.82 -2.04 8.75
N LYS A 383 37.85 -1.18 8.70
CA LYS A 383 39.03 -1.18 9.56
C LYS A 383 38.63 -1.15 11.04
N VAL A 384 39.00 -2.21 11.77
CA VAL A 384 39.06 -2.24 13.23
C VAL A 384 39.97 -1.09 13.66
N LYS A 385 39.41 -0.03 14.26
CA LYS A 385 40.20 0.95 15.01
C LYS A 385 40.88 0.20 16.16
N ALA A 386 42.16 0.50 16.37
CA ALA A 386 42.98 -0.17 17.37
C ALA A 386 42.32 -0.17 18.75
N THR A 387 42.28 -1.34 19.38
CA THR A 387 41.79 -1.59 20.73
C THR A 387 42.61 -0.75 21.71
N VAL A 388 42.03 0.31 22.25
CA VAL A 388 42.58 0.99 23.43
C VAL A 388 42.32 0.07 24.63
N ASN A 389 43.38 -0.29 25.36
CA ASN A 389 43.27 -1.01 26.63
C ASN A 389 42.59 -0.08 27.65
N LEU A 390 41.43 -0.51 28.15
CA LEU A 390 40.70 0.21 29.20
C LEU A 390 41.32 -0.12 30.56
N PRO A 391 41.35 0.83 31.52
CA PRO A 391 41.80 0.53 32.88
C PRO A 391 40.82 -0.42 33.56
N ALA A 392 41.33 -1.50 34.16
CA ALA A 392 40.52 -2.50 34.83
C ALA A 392 39.63 -1.88 35.94
N LEU A 393 38.33 -2.18 35.90
CA LEU A 393 37.40 -1.81 36.95
C LEU A 393 37.75 -2.55 38.26
N LYS A 394 37.96 -1.79 39.34
CA LYS A 394 38.26 -2.35 40.66
C LYS A 394 37.00 -2.36 41.53
N PHE A 395 36.82 -3.44 42.28
CA PHE A 395 35.83 -3.46 43.35
C PHE A 395 36.23 -2.49 44.46
N ASN A 396 35.23 -1.87 45.08
CA ASN A 396 35.42 -1.05 46.27
C ASN A 396 34.79 -1.74 47.50
N ASN A 397 34.73 -1.04 48.63
CA ASN A 397 34.13 -1.55 49.86
C ASN A 397 32.62 -1.25 49.97
N ALA A 398 31.94 -0.95 48.85
CA ALA A 398 30.49 -0.77 48.85
C ALA A 398 29.79 -2.07 49.28
N LYS A 399 28.77 -1.89 50.11
CA LYS A 399 27.84 -2.91 50.56
C LYS A 399 27.01 -3.47 49.40
N GLY A 400 26.51 -4.70 49.55
CA GLY A 400 25.65 -5.35 48.56
C GLY A 400 26.43 -6.00 47.41
N LEU A 401 25.77 -6.15 46.27
CA LEU A 401 26.30 -6.81 45.08
C LEU A 401 26.95 -5.79 44.13
N GLN A 402 28.22 -5.99 43.82
CA GLN A 402 28.96 -5.22 42.82
C GLN A 402 29.23 -6.10 41.59
N VAL A 403 28.96 -5.58 40.39
CA VAL A 403 29.19 -6.26 39.11
C VAL A 403 30.01 -5.34 38.21
N ASN A 404 31.22 -5.77 37.84
CA ASN A 404 32.06 -5.12 36.85
C ASN A 404 31.93 -5.89 35.55
N VAL A 405 31.53 -5.22 34.48
CA VAL A 405 31.45 -5.81 33.13
C VAL A 405 32.39 -5.07 32.18
N GLU A 406 33.09 -5.83 31.34
CA GLU A 406 33.96 -5.31 30.28
C GLU A 406 33.73 -6.08 28.98
N PHE A 407 33.53 -5.37 27.87
CA PHE A 407 33.31 -5.92 26.54
C PHE A 407 34.56 -5.79 25.66
N ALA A 408 34.84 -6.87 24.90
CA ALA A 408 36.03 -6.99 24.07
C ALA A 408 36.06 -5.92 22.96
N THR A 409 34.91 -5.57 22.38
CA THR A 409 34.76 -4.51 21.38
C THR A 409 33.48 -3.71 21.60
N GLU A 410 33.35 -2.53 20.98
CA GLU A 410 32.11 -1.73 21.02
C GLU A 410 30.93 -2.50 20.43
N GLN A 411 31.18 -3.33 19.42
CA GLN A 411 30.16 -4.16 18.76
C GLN A 411 29.70 -5.35 19.62
N ASP A 412 30.41 -5.64 20.72
CA ASP A 412 30.04 -6.68 21.67
C ASP A 412 29.14 -6.14 22.81
N VAL A 413 28.98 -4.82 22.93
CA VAL A 413 28.17 -4.19 23.98
C VAL A 413 26.68 -4.41 23.65
N PRO A 414 25.91 -5.10 24.52
CA PRO A 414 24.47 -5.20 24.36
C PRO A 414 23.81 -3.88 24.74
N PRO A 415 22.60 -3.58 24.24
CA PRO A 415 21.87 -2.37 24.62
C PRO A 415 21.38 -2.38 26.07
N VAL A 416 21.18 -3.56 26.67
CA VAL A 416 20.66 -3.70 28.03
C VAL A 416 21.16 -4.97 28.73
N MET A 417 21.28 -4.91 30.05
CA MET A 417 21.52 -6.04 30.96
C MET A 417 20.47 -6.02 32.08
N ILE A 418 20.08 -7.19 32.57
CA ILE A 418 19.32 -7.33 33.80
C ILE A 418 20.01 -8.32 34.75
N LEU A 419 19.98 -8.00 36.04
CA LEU A 419 20.34 -8.91 37.12
C LEU A 419 19.19 -9.03 38.10
N TYR A 420 18.90 -10.23 38.61
CA TYR A 420 17.78 -10.48 39.53
C TYR A 420 18.00 -11.69 40.42
N TRP A 421 17.42 -11.64 41.62
CA TRP A 421 17.46 -12.74 42.59
C TRP A 421 16.30 -13.70 42.35
N SER A 422 16.57 -14.89 41.82
CA SER A 422 15.53 -15.84 41.38
C SER A 422 14.77 -16.53 42.52
N GLN A 423 15.12 -16.27 43.77
CA GLN A 423 14.42 -16.79 44.96
C GLN A 423 13.18 -15.97 45.33
N ASP A 424 13.05 -14.72 44.86
CA ASP A 424 11.85 -13.91 45.08
C ASP A 424 10.83 -14.15 43.97
N THR A 425 9.57 -14.34 44.36
CA THR A 425 8.43 -14.54 43.45
C THR A 425 7.40 -13.41 43.56
N GLY A 426 7.76 -12.29 44.17
CA GLY A 426 6.82 -11.24 44.57
C GLY A 426 6.52 -10.18 43.52
N LEU A 427 7.03 -10.28 42.29
CA LEU A 427 6.84 -9.25 41.27
C LEU A 427 5.36 -9.20 40.84
N GLN A 428 4.71 -8.09 41.17
CA GLN A 428 3.35 -7.74 40.75
C GLN A 428 3.43 -6.40 40.03
N LYS A 429 3.88 -6.40 38.78
CA LYS A 429 4.17 -5.17 38.02
C LYS A 429 3.44 -5.15 36.69
N ASN A 430 2.59 -4.14 36.52
CA ASN A 430 2.17 -3.71 35.19
C ASN A 430 3.29 -2.83 34.63
N SER A 431 3.96 -3.30 33.57
CA SER A 431 5.05 -2.57 32.95
C SER A 431 4.53 -1.72 31.81
N VAL A 432 4.99 -0.46 31.75
CA VAL A 432 4.64 0.50 30.71
C VAL A 432 5.86 0.71 29.81
N MET A 433 5.65 0.72 28.49
CA MET A 433 6.64 1.16 27.51
C MET A 433 5.98 2.11 26.53
N ASP A 434 6.57 3.28 26.34
CA ASP A 434 6.06 4.31 25.43
C ASP A 434 6.96 4.41 24.19
N HIS A 435 6.43 5.05 23.14
CA HIS A 435 7.13 5.41 21.92
C HIS A 435 7.22 6.92 21.88
N VAL A 436 8.45 7.44 21.94
CA VAL A 436 8.76 8.87 22.03
C VAL A 436 10.02 9.15 21.22
N GLU A 437 9.99 10.22 20.42
CA GLU A 437 11.04 10.63 19.49
C GLU A 437 11.48 9.50 18.55
N GLY A 438 10.54 8.63 18.17
CA GLY A 438 10.79 7.51 17.27
C GLY A 438 11.55 6.34 17.91
N ASP A 439 11.71 6.26 19.25
CA ASP A 439 12.31 5.11 19.93
C ASP A 439 11.41 4.60 21.08
N PHE A 440 11.68 3.37 21.55
CA PHE A 440 11.11 2.87 22.80
C PHE A 440 11.75 3.62 23.99
N THR A 441 10.94 4.08 24.95
CA THR A 441 11.43 4.80 26.14
C THR A 441 12.34 3.97 27.04
N GLU A 442 12.20 2.65 26.99
CA GLU A 442 12.98 1.70 27.78
C GLU A 442 13.53 0.62 26.84
N LYS A 443 14.77 0.16 27.07
CA LYS A 443 15.34 -0.96 26.31
C LYS A 443 14.88 -2.31 26.84
N LEU A 444 14.45 -2.40 28.10
CA LEU A 444 13.88 -3.63 28.66
C LEU A 444 12.77 -3.31 29.65
N ILE A 445 11.64 -3.98 29.49
CA ILE A 445 10.61 -4.06 30.53
C ILE A 445 10.42 -5.50 30.99
N VAL A 446 9.97 -5.67 32.24
CA VAL A 446 9.77 -6.98 32.83
C VAL A 446 8.43 -7.10 33.54
N GLY A 447 7.84 -8.29 33.50
CA GLY A 447 6.66 -8.68 34.28
C GLY A 447 6.73 -10.17 34.57
N ASN A 448 5.71 -10.75 35.21
CA ASN A 448 5.58 -12.20 35.33
C ASN A 448 4.52 -12.73 34.36
N LYS A 449 4.46 -14.04 34.15
CA LYS A 449 3.41 -14.67 33.34
C LYS A 449 2.03 -14.32 33.92
N GLY A 450 1.20 -13.69 33.09
CA GLY A 450 -0.12 -13.16 33.47
C GLY A 450 -0.13 -11.67 33.85
N SER A 451 1.03 -11.01 34.03
CA SER A 451 1.08 -9.55 34.17
C SER A 451 0.68 -8.86 32.86
N THR A 452 -0.04 -7.74 32.97
CA THR A 452 -0.40 -6.90 31.85
C THR A 452 0.72 -5.91 31.53
N MET A 453 1.18 -5.91 30.28
CA MET A 453 2.07 -4.91 29.71
C MET A 453 1.26 -3.85 28.98
N SER A 454 1.54 -2.57 29.25
CA SER A 454 0.93 -1.43 28.58
C SER A 454 1.94 -0.80 27.61
N LEU A 455 1.59 -0.75 26.33
CA LEU A 455 2.34 -0.05 25.28
C LEU A 455 1.60 1.24 24.94
N ARG A 456 2.32 2.36 24.94
CA ARG A 456 1.76 3.69 24.65
C ARG A 456 2.44 4.26 23.41
N ASN A 457 1.74 5.11 22.68
CA ASN A 457 2.29 5.85 21.56
C ASN A 457 2.14 7.35 21.81
N SER A 458 3.20 7.99 22.28
CA SER A 458 3.27 9.44 22.47
C SER A 458 3.97 10.16 21.30
N ASP A 459 4.37 9.44 20.25
CA ASP A 459 4.87 10.00 18.99
C ASP A 459 3.73 10.56 18.12
N ASP A 460 4.10 11.37 17.13
CA ASP A 460 3.23 11.89 16.08
C ASP A 460 3.06 10.90 14.89
N VAL A 461 3.82 9.81 14.88
CA VAL A 461 3.77 8.74 13.89
C VAL A 461 3.15 7.45 14.46
N GLY A 462 2.59 6.62 13.57
CA GLY A 462 2.05 5.33 13.97
C GLY A 462 3.14 4.27 14.12
N HIS A 463 2.99 3.37 15.09
CA HIS A 463 3.92 2.25 15.30
C HIS A 463 3.25 0.91 15.07
N THR A 464 4.05 -0.14 14.97
CA THR A 464 3.57 -1.52 15.01
C THR A 464 4.46 -2.27 15.98
N ILE A 465 4.00 -3.42 16.46
CA ILE A 465 4.79 -4.23 17.38
C ILE A 465 4.85 -5.63 16.85
N TYR A 466 6.06 -6.18 16.83
CA TYR A 466 6.30 -7.54 16.42
C TYR A 466 7.25 -8.22 17.40
N VAL A 467 6.78 -9.36 17.92
CA VAL A 467 7.55 -10.24 18.80
C VAL A 467 7.52 -11.64 18.21
N LYS A 468 8.69 -12.19 17.89
CA LYS A 468 8.81 -13.55 17.37
C LYS A 468 10.09 -14.20 17.82
N ASP A 469 9.96 -15.19 18.70
CA ASP A 469 10.99 -16.15 19.02
C ASP A 469 10.47 -17.56 18.73
N LYS A 470 10.94 -18.15 17.62
CA LYS A 470 10.56 -19.51 17.20
C LYS A 470 11.06 -20.58 18.17
N ARG A 471 12.19 -20.36 18.87
CA ARG A 471 12.78 -21.36 19.79
C ARG A 471 12.00 -21.45 21.09
N LYS A 472 11.41 -20.32 21.50
CA LYS A 472 10.62 -20.18 22.73
C LYS A 472 9.11 -20.27 22.49
N ASN A 473 8.68 -20.53 21.25
CA ASN A 473 7.28 -20.57 20.83
C ASN A 473 6.49 -19.29 21.21
N VAL A 474 7.15 -18.13 21.14
CA VAL A 474 6.51 -16.83 21.40
C VAL A 474 6.27 -16.13 20.07
N LYS A 475 5.02 -15.85 19.76
CA LYS A 475 4.62 -15.03 18.61
C LYS A 475 3.49 -14.10 19.01
N TRP A 476 3.71 -12.80 18.83
CA TRP A 476 2.69 -11.79 19.04
C TRP A 476 2.93 -10.61 18.10
N GLN A 477 1.84 -9.97 17.68
CA GLN A 477 1.89 -8.82 16.79
C GLN A 477 0.79 -7.82 17.14
N LEU A 478 1.13 -6.54 17.04
CA LEU A 478 0.22 -5.42 16.96
C LEU A 478 0.32 -4.83 15.54
N SER A 479 -0.80 -4.84 14.82
CA SER A 479 -0.84 -4.45 13.40
C SER A 479 -0.59 -2.98 13.16
N TYR A 480 -1.09 -2.12 14.04
CA TYR A 480 -0.93 -0.68 13.98
C TYR A 480 -1.30 -0.07 15.34
N MET A 481 -0.56 0.95 15.77
CA MET A 481 -0.74 1.69 17.01
C MET A 481 -0.69 3.19 16.65
N PRO A 482 -1.85 3.86 16.50
CA PRO A 482 -1.90 5.25 16.08
C PRO A 482 -1.32 6.21 17.14
N PRO A 483 -0.93 7.44 16.77
CA PRO A 483 -0.54 8.49 17.70
C PRO A 483 -1.55 8.67 18.85
N GLY A 484 -1.07 8.83 20.07
CA GLY A 484 -1.88 9.03 21.29
C GLY A 484 -2.60 7.78 21.82
N SER A 485 -2.36 6.60 21.26
CA SER A 485 -3.05 5.36 21.67
C SER A 485 -2.33 4.59 22.77
N VAL A 486 -3.09 3.71 23.45
CA VAL A 486 -2.58 2.77 24.46
C VAL A 486 -3.08 1.37 24.12
N PHE A 487 -2.20 0.39 24.21
CA PHE A 487 -2.49 -1.02 23.99
C PHE A 487 -2.02 -1.85 25.18
N GLU A 488 -2.81 -2.84 25.57
CA GLU A 488 -2.48 -3.73 26.69
C GLU A 488 -2.39 -5.18 26.25
N LYS A 489 -1.38 -5.88 26.76
CA LYS A 489 -1.14 -7.29 26.46
C LYS A 489 -0.57 -8.03 27.66
N ASP A 490 -1.19 -9.15 28.00
CA ASP A 490 -0.64 -10.03 29.03
C ASP A 490 0.59 -10.79 28.54
N LEU A 491 1.60 -10.88 29.41
CA LEU A 491 2.74 -11.77 29.23
C LEU A 491 2.28 -13.23 29.34
N PHE A 492 2.30 -13.96 28.22
CA PHE A 492 1.82 -15.35 28.16
C PHE A 492 2.92 -16.40 28.13
N TRP A 493 4.20 -16.00 28.18
CA TRP A 493 5.34 -16.90 28.18
C TRP A 493 5.90 -17.15 29.58
N ASP A 494 6.61 -18.27 29.72
CA ASP A 494 7.15 -18.75 31.00
C ASP A 494 8.28 -17.87 31.53
N GLU A 495 8.63 -18.07 32.80
CA GLU A 495 9.74 -17.38 33.48
C GLU A 495 11.09 -17.62 32.76
N ASP A 496 12.00 -16.65 32.90
CA ASP A 496 13.32 -16.62 32.28
C ASP A 496 13.31 -16.57 30.74
N ILE A 497 12.17 -16.20 30.14
CA ILE A 497 12.05 -15.94 28.72
C ILE A 497 12.05 -14.43 28.47
N PHE A 498 13.03 -14.01 27.68
CA PHE A 498 13.19 -12.64 27.20
C PHE A 498 13.03 -12.64 25.68
N VAL A 499 12.16 -11.78 25.16
CA VAL A 499 11.83 -11.70 23.74
C VAL A 499 12.09 -10.30 23.22
N GLU A 500 12.62 -10.23 22.00
CA GLU A 500 12.83 -8.96 21.30
C GLU A 500 11.52 -8.47 20.70
N MET A 501 11.26 -7.19 20.93
CA MET A 501 10.13 -6.44 20.42
C MET A 501 10.64 -5.41 19.43
N ARG A 502 10.05 -5.40 18.22
CA ARG A 502 10.48 -4.50 17.14
C ARG A 502 9.30 -3.77 16.53
N CYS A 503 9.55 -2.58 16.00
CA CYS A 503 8.62 -1.89 15.13
C CYS A 503 8.81 -2.32 13.68
N ARG A 504 7.71 -2.64 12.97
CA ARG A 504 7.71 -3.00 11.54
C ARG A 504 7.64 -1.79 10.60
N LEU A 505 7.28 -0.62 11.13
CA LEU A 505 7.33 0.64 10.38
C LEU A 505 8.70 1.31 10.53
N HIS A 506 9.31 1.20 11.72
CA HIS A 506 10.58 1.83 12.05
C HIS A 506 11.60 0.76 12.46
N LEU A 507 12.33 0.21 11.49
CA LEU A 507 13.13 -1.02 11.67
C LEU A 507 14.32 -0.90 12.62
N TYR A 508 14.74 0.34 12.95
CA TYR A 508 15.77 0.64 13.92
C TYR A 508 15.28 0.48 15.37
N MET A 509 13.97 0.62 15.61
CA MET A 509 13.39 0.49 16.94
C MET A 509 13.44 -0.97 17.40
N SER A 510 14.10 -1.20 18.53
CA SER A 510 14.10 -2.48 19.23
C SER A 510 14.16 -2.30 20.74
N ALA A 511 13.42 -3.14 21.45
CA ALA A 511 13.46 -3.28 22.90
C ALA A 511 13.23 -4.75 23.28
N TRP A 512 13.34 -5.08 24.56
CA TRP A 512 13.09 -6.43 25.07
C TRP A 512 11.97 -6.44 26.09
N VAL A 513 11.27 -7.57 26.16
CA VAL A 513 10.29 -7.87 27.19
C VAL A 513 10.70 -9.17 27.88
N GLY A 514 10.89 -9.13 29.19
CA GLY A 514 11.30 -10.27 30.01
C GLY A 514 10.20 -10.77 30.94
N SER A 515 10.11 -12.09 31.10
CA SER A 515 9.29 -12.72 32.15
C SER A 515 10.17 -13.13 33.33
N ILE A 516 10.01 -12.46 34.47
CA ILE A 516 10.69 -12.78 35.75
C ILE A 516 9.68 -12.70 36.90
N THR A 517 9.96 -13.36 38.02
CA THR A 517 9.10 -13.27 39.21
C THR A 517 9.67 -12.40 40.34
N SER A 518 10.92 -11.94 40.21
CA SER A 518 11.63 -11.23 41.27
C SER A 518 11.41 -9.71 41.25
N ARG A 519 11.02 -9.15 42.40
CA ARG A 519 11.02 -7.69 42.64
C ARG A 519 12.42 -7.15 42.79
N PHE A 520 13.35 -7.97 43.27
CA PHE A 520 14.74 -7.60 43.46
C PHE A 520 15.49 -7.82 42.15
N HIS A 521 15.28 -6.91 41.21
CA HIS A 521 15.99 -6.86 39.93
C HIS A 521 16.57 -5.47 39.67
N LYS A 522 17.59 -5.41 38.82
CA LYS A 522 18.16 -4.17 38.32
C LYS A 522 18.38 -4.26 36.82
N ILE A 523 17.77 -3.35 36.07
CA ILE A 523 17.95 -3.16 34.63
C ILE A 523 19.02 -2.10 34.43
N VAL A 524 19.90 -2.34 33.47
CA VAL A 524 21.07 -1.52 33.19
C VAL A 524 21.18 -1.32 31.68
N GLU A 525 20.99 -0.09 31.21
CA GLU A 525 21.17 0.28 29.81
C GLU A 525 22.61 0.75 29.56
N PHE A 526 23.18 0.33 28.43
CA PHE A 526 24.53 0.72 28.04
C PHE A 526 24.47 1.91 27.08
N LYS A 527 25.29 2.92 27.35
CA LYS A 527 25.45 4.06 26.44
C LYS A 527 26.33 3.68 25.26
N GLU A 528 26.17 4.40 24.15
CA GLU A 528 27.04 4.23 22.98
C GLU A 528 28.52 4.42 23.36
N GLY A 529 29.37 3.50 22.90
CA GLY A 529 30.80 3.48 23.23
C GLY A 529 31.14 2.98 24.65
N GLN A 530 30.15 2.65 25.50
CA GLN A 530 30.39 2.22 26.88
C GLN A 530 30.81 0.74 26.96
N ARG A 531 32.09 0.47 26.74
CA ARG A 531 32.67 -0.87 26.79
C ARG A 531 32.87 -1.45 28.19
N GLN A 532 32.79 -0.64 29.25
CA GLN A 532 32.90 -1.12 30.63
C GLN A 532 31.94 -0.38 31.55
N LEU A 533 31.41 -1.09 32.55
CA LEU A 533 30.49 -0.52 33.53
C LEU A 533 30.59 -1.24 34.88
N GLN A 534 30.54 -0.48 35.96
CA GLN A 534 30.35 -1.01 37.32
C GLN A 534 28.91 -0.77 37.76
N VAL A 535 28.25 -1.84 38.21
CA VAL A 535 26.87 -1.84 38.70
C VAL A 535 26.89 -2.22 40.17
N VAL A 536 26.16 -1.48 40.99
CA VAL A 536 25.94 -1.81 42.40
C VAL A 536 24.46 -2.06 42.64
N MET A 537 24.11 -3.14 43.33
CA MET A 537 22.76 -3.48 43.72
C MET A 537 22.71 -3.70 45.23
N THR A 538 21.78 -3.04 45.90
CA THR A 538 21.55 -3.12 47.35
C THR A 538 20.09 -3.48 47.63
N ASP A 539 19.72 -3.55 48.92
CA ASP A 539 18.33 -3.63 49.40
C ASP A 539 17.60 -4.92 48.99
N PHE A 540 18.33 -6.03 48.92
CA PHE A 540 17.79 -7.39 48.75
C PHE A 540 17.96 -8.23 50.03
N PRO A 541 17.10 -9.23 50.28
CA PRO A 541 17.22 -10.09 51.45
C PRO A 541 18.58 -10.78 51.56
N GLU A 542 19.23 -10.70 52.73
CA GLU A 542 20.60 -11.19 52.92
C GLU A 542 20.73 -12.71 52.75
N ASN A 543 19.63 -13.45 52.96
CA ASN A 543 19.57 -14.90 52.77
C ASN A 543 19.45 -15.33 51.30
N PHE A 544 19.28 -14.40 50.35
CA PHE A 544 19.29 -14.75 48.93
C PHE A 544 20.71 -15.10 48.49
N THR A 545 20.83 -16.12 47.64
CA THR A 545 22.10 -16.65 47.14
C THR A 545 22.04 -16.91 45.63
N GLN A 546 20.87 -17.11 45.03
CA GLN A 546 20.72 -17.40 43.60
C GLN A 546 20.54 -16.14 42.77
N LEU A 547 21.55 -15.80 41.98
CA LEU A 547 21.59 -14.63 41.12
C LEU A 547 21.56 -15.06 39.65
N LYS A 548 20.70 -14.41 38.87
CA LYS A 548 20.66 -14.55 37.41
C LYS A 548 21.03 -13.24 36.75
N ILE A 549 21.80 -13.33 35.66
CA ILE A 549 22.16 -12.20 34.81
C ILE A 549 21.83 -12.55 33.36
N TRP A 550 21.10 -11.67 32.70
CA TRP A 550 20.73 -11.81 31.30
C TRP A 550 21.10 -10.57 30.49
N MET A 551 21.55 -10.80 29.26
CA MET A 551 21.82 -9.79 28.25
C MET A 551 21.40 -10.34 26.87
N PRO A 552 20.92 -9.50 25.94
CA PRO A 552 20.64 -9.92 24.58
C PRO A 552 21.84 -10.60 23.91
N LYS A 553 21.61 -11.77 23.29
CA LYS A 553 22.60 -12.52 22.49
C LYS A 553 23.85 -12.99 23.25
N ILE A 554 23.88 -12.90 24.58
CA ILE A 554 24.94 -13.44 25.43
C ILE A 554 24.33 -14.58 26.25
N ASN A 555 25.11 -15.64 26.48
CA ASN A 555 24.65 -16.76 27.29
C ASN A 555 24.31 -16.26 28.72
N PRO A 556 23.12 -16.59 29.25
CA PRO A 556 22.74 -16.16 30.59
C PRO A 556 23.67 -16.77 31.64
N ILE A 557 23.87 -16.04 32.73
CA ILE A 557 24.63 -16.51 33.90
C ILE A 557 23.61 -16.85 34.99
N ASP A 558 23.70 -18.06 35.51
CA ASP A 558 22.91 -18.55 36.65
C ASP A 558 23.90 -19.09 37.69
N MET A 559 23.88 -18.53 38.90
CA MET A 559 24.93 -18.76 39.88
C MET A 559 24.47 -18.58 41.32
N ALA A 560 25.21 -19.22 42.23
CA ALA A 560 25.13 -18.96 43.67
C ALA A 560 26.26 -18.00 44.10
N ILE A 561 25.96 -16.99 44.93
CA ILE A 561 26.97 -16.09 45.51
C ILE A 561 26.65 -15.73 46.98
N LEU A 562 27.57 -16.05 47.89
CA LEU A 562 27.46 -15.76 49.33
C LEU A 562 28.09 -14.41 49.69
N PRO A 563 27.70 -13.79 50.83
CA PRO A 563 28.38 -12.60 51.33
C PRO A 563 29.88 -12.85 51.55
N GLY A 564 30.72 -11.97 51.01
CA GLY A 564 32.18 -12.06 51.05
C GLY A 564 32.82 -12.74 49.83
N GLU A 565 32.02 -13.31 48.93
CA GLU A 565 32.54 -14.00 47.74
C GLU A 565 32.79 -13.05 46.56
N GLN A 566 33.75 -13.45 45.73
CA GLN A 566 34.03 -12.85 44.43
C GLN A 566 34.14 -13.96 43.37
N GLN A 567 33.53 -13.74 42.20
CA GLN A 567 33.53 -14.69 41.09
C GLN A 567 33.73 -13.97 39.75
N GLU A 568 34.27 -14.66 38.76
CA GLU A 568 34.52 -14.12 37.40
C GLU A 568 33.98 -15.05 36.31
N PHE A 569 33.43 -14.44 35.26
CA PHE A 569 32.78 -15.11 34.14
C PHE A 569 33.29 -14.55 32.82
N VAL A 570 33.37 -15.45 31.83
CA VAL A 570 33.63 -15.07 30.43
C VAL A 570 32.30 -14.96 29.71
N LEU A 571 32.00 -13.77 29.18
CA LEU A 571 30.80 -13.53 28.38
C LEU A 571 30.97 -14.17 27.01
N LYS A 572 30.00 -15.01 26.59
CA LYS A 572 30.06 -15.72 25.31
C LYS A 572 28.75 -15.59 24.54
N THR A 573 28.87 -15.47 23.22
CA THR A 573 27.77 -15.71 22.26
C THR A 573 28.13 -16.95 21.47
N ALA A 574 27.41 -18.05 21.65
CA ALA A 574 27.83 -19.37 21.15
C ALA A 574 29.29 -19.67 21.58
N ASN A 575 30.22 -19.81 20.64
CA ASN A 575 31.63 -20.10 20.93
C ASN A 575 32.56 -18.87 20.92
N LYS A 576 32.04 -17.66 20.70
CA LYS A 576 32.86 -16.43 20.63
C LYS A 576 32.83 -15.68 21.96
N THR A 577 34.01 -15.38 22.51
CA THR A 577 34.18 -14.50 23.67
C THR A 577 33.80 -13.07 23.33
N ARG A 578 32.98 -12.45 24.18
CA ARG A 578 32.45 -11.09 24.05
C ARG A 578 32.95 -10.14 25.12
N GLY A 579 33.51 -10.66 26.21
CA GLY A 579 33.94 -9.86 27.33
C GLY A 579 34.12 -10.68 28.60
N THR A 580 34.27 -9.99 29.72
CA THR A 580 34.38 -10.54 31.07
C THR A 580 33.37 -9.86 31.99
N LEU A 581 32.95 -10.59 33.02
CA LEU A 581 32.08 -10.09 34.06
C LEU A 581 32.60 -10.60 35.39
N ALA A 582 32.93 -9.69 36.29
CA ALA A 582 33.37 -9.98 37.64
C ALA A 582 32.29 -9.53 38.63
N ILE A 583 32.03 -10.34 39.66
CA ILE A 583 31.04 -10.06 40.68
C ILE A 583 31.70 -10.15 42.05
N LYS A 584 31.39 -9.20 42.94
CA LYS A 584 31.75 -9.25 44.35
C LYS A 584 30.53 -8.94 45.20
N ARG A 585 30.26 -9.76 46.22
CA ARG A 585 29.18 -9.50 47.17
C ARG A 585 29.75 -9.16 48.54
N MET A 586 29.34 -8.02 49.09
CA MET A 586 29.61 -7.62 50.46
C MET A 586 28.30 -7.65 51.27
N PRO A 587 28.33 -7.91 52.59
CA PRO A 587 27.16 -7.76 53.45
C PRO A 587 26.58 -6.35 53.35
N GLN A 588 25.24 -6.20 53.40
CA GLN A 588 24.57 -4.90 53.30
C GLN A 588 23.78 -4.51 54.54
#